data_AF-A0A924G371-F1
#
_entry.id   AF-A0A924G371-F1
#
_cell.length_a   1.000
_cell.length_b   1.000
_cell.length_c   1.000
_cell.angle_alpha   90.00
_cell.angle_beta   90.00
_cell.angle_gamma   90.00
#
_symmetry.space_group_name_H-M   'P 1'
#
loop_
_entity.id
_entity.type
_entity.pdbx_description
1 polymer ?
#
loop_
_entity_poly.entity_id
_entity_poly.type
_entity_poly.pdbx_seq_one_letter_code
_entity_poly.pdbx_strand_id
1 'polypeptide(L)'
;MKFLNKILFFLFFIISASNVAAQKSKNYFLFVGTYTSGKSEGIYVYNFNTDSGKTNYINSVKTSNPSYLAVAANKKFIYAVNENADSTRFTKTGSISAFSFNKKNGLLQQISKQESGGKHPCYVAIDKTGKWLVAANYSSGSFAILPIQKNGELAPAVQTIQHAGKGAIASRQDGPHAHSAFFSADNKTLYVQDLG
;
A
#
# COMPACT_ATOMS: atom_id res chain seq x y z
N MET A 1 -8.22 -64.15 -4.72
CA MET A 1 -8.78 -62.91 -4.13
C MET A 1 -7.84 -62.15 -3.18
N LYS A 2 -7.07 -62.80 -2.28
CA LYS A 2 -6.22 -62.08 -1.30
C LYS A 2 -5.00 -61.35 -1.89
N PHE A 3 -4.51 -61.74 -3.07
CA PHE A 3 -3.33 -61.13 -3.70
C PHE A 3 -3.66 -59.83 -4.46
N LEU A 4 -4.84 -59.77 -5.08
CA LEU A 4 -5.33 -58.59 -5.82
C LEU A 4 -5.63 -57.41 -4.89
N ASN A 5 -6.15 -57.68 -3.68
CA ASN A 5 -6.40 -56.66 -2.66
C ASN A 5 -5.11 -56.02 -2.10
N LYS A 6 -3.97 -56.74 -2.09
CA LYS A 6 -2.68 -56.18 -1.66
C LYS A 6 -2.10 -55.22 -2.70
N ILE A 7 -2.28 -55.51 -3.99
CA ILE A 7 -1.82 -54.65 -5.09
C ILE A 7 -2.67 -53.37 -5.16
N LEU A 8 -3.99 -53.46 -5.00
CA LEU A 8 -4.86 -52.28 -4.93
C LEU A 8 -4.55 -51.38 -3.72
N PHE A 9 -4.24 -51.96 -2.55
CA PHE A 9 -3.85 -51.19 -1.37
C PHE A 9 -2.52 -50.45 -1.55
N PHE A 10 -1.56 -51.08 -2.25
CA PHE A 10 -0.25 -50.48 -2.53
C PHE A 10 -0.34 -49.34 -3.56
N LEU A 11 -1.18 -49.49 -4.59
CA LEU A 11 -1.47 -48.43 -5.57
C LEU A 11 -2.23 -47.25 -4.95
N PHE A 12 -3.14 -47.48 -4.00
CA PHE A 12 -3.82 -46.41 -3.28
C PHE A 12 -2.86 -45.61 -2.38
N PHE A 13 -1.86 -46.26 -1.79
CA PHE A 13 -0.85 -45.61 -0.95
C PHE A 13 0.12 -44.72 -1.77
N ILE A 14 0.49 -45.12 -2.98
CA ILE A 14 1.32 -44.32 -3.89
C ILE A 14 0.58 -43.07 -4.41
N ILE A 15 -0.73 -43.16 -4.64
CA ILE A 15 -1.57 -42.02 -5.06
C ILE A 15 -1.84 -41.05 -3.89
N SER A 16 -1.82 -41.54 -2.65
CA SER A 16 -1.96 -40.71 -1.45
C SER A 16 -0.65 -39.96 -1.10
N ALA A 17 0.51 -40.58 -1.36
CA ALA A 17 1.82 -40.00 -1.07
C ALA A 17 2.26 -38.91 -2.06
N SER A 18 1.64 -38.82 -3.24
CA SER A 18 1.99 -37.85 -4.29
C SER A 18 1.22 -36.52 -4.19
N ASN A 19 0.21 -36.41 -3.31
CA ASN A 19 -0.51 -35.17 -3.06
C ASN A 19 0.04 -34.33 -1.89
N VAL A 20 1.10 -34.80 -1.21
CA VAL A 20 1.97 -33.90 -0.45
C VAL A 20 2.94 -33.23 -1.42
N ALA A 21 2.39 -32.55 -2.43
CA ALA A 21 3.14 -31.54 -3.14
C ALA A 21 3.49 -30.49 -2.08
N ALA A 22 4.74 -30.51 -1.61
CA ALA A 22 5.28 -29.50 -0.72
C ALA A 22 4.81 -28.14 -1.22
N GLN A 23 3.96 -27.47 -0.43
CA GLN A 23 3.49 -26.14 -0.77
C GLN A 23 4.74 -25.29 -0.94
N LYS A 24 5.08 -24.93 -2.18
CA LYS A 24 6.33 -24.18 -2.45
C LYS A 24 6.29 -22.94 -1.58
N SER A 25 7.28 -22.83 -0.69
CA SER A 25 7.54 -21.64 0.12
C SER A 25 7.41 -20.40 -0.74
N LYS A 26 6.43 -19.54 -0.43
CA LYS A 26 6.22 -18.31 -1.17
C LYS A 26 7.07 -17.23 -0.52
N ASN A 27 8.18 -16.89 -1.18
CA ASN A 27 8.95 -15.70 -0.82
C ASN A 27 8.26 -14.47 -1.45
N TYR A 28 7.99 -13.47 -0.63
CA TYR A 28 7.46 -12.17 -1.05
C TYR A 28 8.44 -11.06 -0.76
N PHE A 29 8.36 -9.98 -1.52
CA PHE A 29 8.92 -8.71 -1.08
C PHE A 29 7.98 -8.08 -0.06
N LEU A 30 8.50 -7.79 1.13
CA LEU A 30 7.83 -7.04 2.18
C LEU A 30 8.36 -5.61 2.15
N PHE A 31 7.46 -4.65 2.00
CA PHE A 31 7.74 -3.23 2.07
C PHE A 31 7.28 -2.68 3.42
N VAL A 32 8.17 -2.01 4.14
CA VAL A 32 7.90 -1.46 5.47
C VAL A 32 8.00 0.05 5.40
N GLY A 33 6.86 0.71 5.59
CA GLY A 33 6.75 2.16 5.76
C GLY A 33 7.02 2.57 7.20
N THR A 34 7.42 3.83 7.40
CA THR A 34 7.83 4.33 8.72
C THR A 34 7.58 5.84 8.86
N TYR A 35 7.65 6.34 10.10
CA TYR A 35 7.96 7.74 10.35
C TYR A 35 9.47 7.95 10.43
N THR A 36 9.95 9.10 9.95
CA THR A 36 11.38 9.45 9.82
C THR A 36 11.81 10.56 10.78
N SER A 37 11.05 10.81 11.84
CA SER A 37 11.47 11.71 12.94
C SER A 37 12.57 11.10 13.81
N GLY A 38 12.70 9.76 13.79
CA GLY A 38 13.77 9.02 14.46
C GLY A 38 14.94 8.67 13.53
N LYS A 39 15.48 7.45 13.70
CA LYS A 39 16.62 6.94 12.89
C LYS A 39 16.21 6.33 11.55
N SER A 40 14.91 6.26 11.27
CA SER A 40 14.42 5.63 10.04
C SER A 40 14.80 6.46 8.82
N GLU A 41 15.21 5.77 7.76
CA GLU A 41 15.52 6.40 6.48
C GLU A 41 14.28 6.56 5.58
N GLY A 42 13.21 5.78 5.80
CA GLY A 42 12.01 5.80 4.97
C GLY A 42 11.41 4.43 4.76
N ILE A 43 11.51 3.89 3.54
CA ILE A 43 10.94 2.58 3.17
C ILE A 43 12.02 1.52 3.20
N TYR A 44 11.75 0.40 3.86
CA TYR A 44 12.64 -0.77 3.88
C TYR A 44 12.05 -1.92 3.08
N VAL A 45 12.90 -2.68 2.40
CA VAL A 45 12.51 -3.84 1.60
C VAL A 45 13.17 -5.10 2.18
N TYR A 46 12.36 -6.13 2.36
CA TYR A 46 12.78 -7.44 2.85
C TYR A 46 12.31 -8.54 1.91
N ASN A 47 13.02 -9.66 1.88
CA ASN A 47 12.45 -10.94 1.48
C ASN A 47 11.75 -11.54 2.69
N PHE A 48 10.48 -11.91 2.54
CA PHE A 48 9.66 -12.54 3.57
C PHE A 48 9.26 -13.94 3.14
N ASN A 49 9.63 -14.92 3.95
CA ASN A 49 9.28 -16.32 3.75
C ASN A 49 8.01 -16.63 4.54
N THR A 50 6.90 -16.92 3.87
CA THR A 50 5.60 -17.15 4.55
C THR A 50 5.56 -18.40 5.41
N ASP A 51 6.41 -19.38 5.13
CA ASP A 51 6.35 -20.68 5.79
C ASP A 51 7.08 -20.65 7.13
N SER A 52 8.22 -19.94 7.17
CA SER A 52 9.06 -19.81 8.37
C SER A 52 8.86 -18.49 9.11
N GLY A 53 8.19 -17.51 8.52
CA GLY A 53 8.07 -16.14 9.04
C GLY A 53 9.38 -15.34 8.99
N LYS A 54 10.46 -15.89 8.42
CA LYS A 54 11.76 -15.21 8.38
C LYS A 54 11.78 -14.05 7.39
N THR A 55 12.40 -12.96 7.80
CA THR A 55 12.66 -11.77 6.97
C THR A 55 14.16 -11.57 6.75
N ASN A 56 14.57 -11.33 5.51
CA ASN A 56 15.94 -10.95 5.17
C ASN A 56 15.95 -9.55 4.57
N TYR A 57 16.71 -8.62 5.17
CA TYR A 57 16.85 -7.26 4.66
C TYR A 57 17.49 -7.26 3.28
N ILE A 58 16.98 -6.40 2.38
CA ILE A 58 17.52 -6.21 1.04
C ILE A 58 18.15 -4.82 0.93
N ASN A 59 17.33 -3.78 1.10
CA ASN A 59 17.74 -2.39 1.00
C ASN A 59 16.71 -1.44 1.64
N SER A 60 17.04 -0.15 1.67
CA SER A 60 16.17 0.95 2.04
C SER A 60 16.13 2.00 0.93
N VAL A 61 15.08 2.84 0.93
CA VAL A 61 15.02 4.07 0.13
C VAL A 61 14.68 5.25 1.02
N LYS A 62 15.49 6.29 0.89
CA LYS A 62 15.32 7.55 1.62
C LYS A 62 14.07 8.28 1.14
N THR A 63 13.11 8.47 2.03
CA THR A 63 11.91 9.28 1.79
C THR A 63 11.28 9.65 3.12
N SER A 64 10.67 10.83 3.20
CA SER A 64 10.21 11.40 4.46
C SER A 64 8.82 10.89 4.83
N ASN A 65 8.67 10.38 6.06
CA ASN A 65 7.41 9.92 6.64
C ASN A 65 6.51 9.06 5.70
N PRO A 66 7.03 7.97 5.10
CA PRO A 66 6.24 7.02 4.34
C PRO A 66 5.40 6.11 5.22
N SER A 67 4.44 6.67 5.94
CA SER A 67 3.63 5.96 6.94
C SER A 67 2.65 4.94 6.34
N TYR A 68 2.27 5.10 5.07
CA TYR A 68 1.38 4.20 4.34
C TYR A 68 1.83 3.99 2.89
N LEU A 69 1.63 2.77 2.37
CA LEU A 69 1.99 2.41 1.00
C LEU A 69 0.88 1.65 0.29
N ALA A 70 0.78 1.84 -1.02
CA ALA A 70 -0.01 1.03 -1.93
C ALA A 70 0.87 0.43 -3.02
N VAL A 71 0.73 -0.88 -3.25
CA VAL A 71 1.41 -1.59 -4.34
C VAL A 71 0.48 -1.67 -5.54
N ALA A 72 0.94 -1.21 -6.71
CA ALA A 72 0.17 -1.33 -7.94
C ALA A 72 -0.11 -2.80 -8.30
N ALA A 73 -1.26 -3.09 -8.91
CA ALA A 73 -1.66 -4.46 -9.27
C ALA A 73 -0.65 -5.15 -10.22
N ASN A 74 0.02 -4.38 -11.09
CA ASN A 74 1.10 -4.86 -11.96
C ASN A 74 2.40 -5.20 -11.20
N LYS A 75 2.48 -4.84 -9.91
CA LYS A 75 3.63 -5.00 -9.00
C LYS A 75 4.91 -4.36 -9.55
N LYS A 76 4.80 -3.34 -10.38
CA LYS A 76 5.93 -2.56 -10.93
C LYS A 76 6.10 -1.22 -10.21
N PHE A 77 5.07 -0.75 -9.51
CA PHE A 77 5.07 0.55 -8.85
C PHE A 77 4.57 0.45 -7.41
N ILE A 78 5.15 1.27 -6.54
CA ILE A 78 4.71 1.48 -5.16
C ILE A 78 4.46 2.97 -5.00
N TYR A 79 3.35 3.32 -4.34
CA TYR A 79 3.03 4.70 -3.98
C TYR A 79 3.07 4.79 -2.47
N ALA A 80 3.82 5.76 -1.95
CA ALA A 80 3.89 6.00 -0.52
C ALA A 80 3.42 7.42 -0.24
N VAL A 81 2.61 7.57 0.82
CA VAL A 81 2.37 8.91 1.36
C VAL A 81 3.69 9.50 1.84
N ASN A 82 3.80 10.81 1.87
CA ASN A 82 4.77 11.52 2.67
C ASN A 82 3.94 12.37 3.63
N GLU A 83 3.72 11.81 4.82
CA GLU A 83 2.81 12.35 5.83
C GLU A 83 3.43 13.57 6.53
N ASN A 84 3.57 14.62 5.75
CA ASN A 84 4.13 15.90 6.17
C ASN A 84 3.07 16.98 5.98
N ALA A 85 3.24 18.04 6.76
CA ALA A 85 2.71 19.35 6.43
C ALA A 85 3.76 20.39 6.83
N ASP A 86 3.76 21.51 6.12
CA ASP A 86 4.52 22.68 6.47
C ASP A 86 3.73 23.44 7.54
N SER A 87 4.46 24.12 8.42
CA SER A 87 3.93 24.90 9.53
C SER A 87 3.11 26.10 9.07
N THR A 88 3.20 26.47 7.78
CA THR A 88 2.48 27.61 7.23
C THR A 88 1.06 27.23 6.80
N ARG A 89 0.10 28.14 7.02
CA ARG A 89 -1.31 27.94 6.64
C ARG A 89 -1.55 27.95 5.13
N PHE A 90 -0.56 28.36 4.33
CA PHE A 90 -0.73 28.68 2.91
C PHE A 90 -0.23 27.61 1.94
N THR A 91 0.53 26.60 2.42
CA THR A 91 1.05 25.53 1.57
C THR A 91 0.39 24.19 1.92
N LYS A 92 -0.18 23.51 0.92
CA LYS A 92 -0.74 22.14 1.03
C LYS A 92 0.39 21.14 0.73
N THR A 93 1.23 20.84 1.71
CA THR A 93 2.54 20.21 1.43
C THR A 93 2.63 18.70 1.67
N GLY A 94 1.53 18.06 2.06
CA GLY A 94 1.46 16.61 2.02
C GLY A 94 1.71 16.13 0.59
N SER A 95 2.49 15.07 0.41
CA SER A 95 2.83 14.57 -0.93
C SER A 95 2.75 13.05 -1.00
N ILE A 96 2.83 12.52 -2.21
CA ILE A 96 2.85 11.10 -2.51
C ILE A 96 4.04 10.86 -3.42
N SER A 97 4.98 10.04 -2.98
CA SER A 97 6.09 9.58 -3.81
C SER A 97 5.68 8.31 -4.54
N ALA A 98 5.93 8.27 -5.85
CA ALA A 98 5.83 7.06 -6.65
C ALA A 98 7.23 6.46 -6.87
N PHE A 99 7.33 5.14 -6.74
CA PHE A 99 8.57 4.37 -6.91
C PHE A 99 8.37 3.31 -7.98
N SER A 100 9.34 3.14 -8.87
CA SER A 100 9.46 1.93 -9.68
C SER A 100 10.11 0.82 -8.86
N PHE A 101 9.71 -0.43 -9.14
CA PHE A 101 10.18 -1.60 -8.41
C PHE A 101 10.79 -2.65 -9.32
N ASN A 102 12.06 -2.96 -9.06
CA ASN A 102 12.78 -4.01 -9.75
C ASN A 102 12.69 -5.33 -8.97
N LYS A 103 11.79 -6.21 -9.41
CA LYS A 103 11.59 -7.55 -8.82
C LYS A 103 12.81 -8.46 -8.85
N LYS A 104 13.80 -8.20 -9.72
CA LYS A 104 14.98 -9.06 -9.83
C LYS A 104 15.93 -8.85 -8.65
N ASN A 105 16.03 -7.63 -8.14
CA ASN A 105 17.00 -7.25 -7.11
C ASN A 105 16.36 -6.56 -5.89
N GLY A 106 15.05 -6.35 -5.87
CA GLY A 106 14.33 -5.73 -4.76
C GLY A 106 14.48 -4.22 -4.67
N LEU A 107 15.14 -3.57 -5.64
CA LEU A 107 15.38 -2.12 -5.57
C LEU A 107 14.11 -1.32 -5.87
N LEU A 108 13.93 -0.27 -5.07
CA LEU A 108 12.96 0.80 -5.31
C LEU A 108 13.71 2.03 -5.82
N GLN A 109 13.17 2.70 -6.82
CA GLN A 109 13.69 3.98 -7.33
C GLN A 109 12.54 4.98 -7.39
N GLN A 110 12.68 6.14 -6.74
CA GLN A 110 11.67 7.18 -6.83
C GLN A 110 11.60 7.71 -8.26
N ILE A 111 10.41 7.74 -8.84
CA ILE A 111 10.15 8.21 -10.21
C ILE A 111 9.40 9.54 -10.24
N SER A 112 8.56 9.82 -9.25
CA SER A 112 7.90 11.13 -9.12
C SER A 112 7.51 11.38 -7.66
N LYS A 113 7.20 12.64 -7.39
CA LYS A 113 6.59 13.10 -6.14
C LYS A 113 5.55 14.14 -6.50
N GLN A 114 4.31 13.94 -6.05
CA GLN A 114 3.19 14.82 -6.36
C GLN A 114 2.50 15.29 -5.09
N GLU A 115 1.98 16.51 -5.10
CA GLU A 115 1.16 17.02 -3.99
C GLU A 115 -0.09 16.15 -3.80
N SER A 116 -0.40 15.85 -2.53
CA SER A 116 -1.56 15.03 -2.13
C SER A 116 -2.90 15.79 -2.17
N GLY A 117 -2.87 17.10 -2.44
CA GLY A 117 -4.05 17.98 -2.37
C GLY A 117 -4.45 18.38 -0.93
N GLY A 118 -3.70 17.98 0.09
CA GLY A 118 -3.98 18.31 1.49
C GLY A 118 -2.75 18.24 2.40
N LYS A 119 -3.00 18.14 3.71
CA LYS A 119 -1.97 18.09 4.77
C LYS A 119 -1.97 16.73 5.45
N HIS A 120 -0.77 16.21 5.71
CA HIS A 120 -0.58 14.90 6.36
C HIS A 120 -1.41 13.77 5.69
N PRO A 121 -1.11 13.42 4.42
CA PRO A 121 -1.71 12.26 3.78
C PRO A 121 -1.35 11.01 4.56
N CYS A 122 -2.36 10.27 4.99
CA CYS A 122 -2.19 9.10 5.86
C CYS A 122 -2.61 7.80 5.19
N TYR A 123 -3.22 7.88 4.00
CA TYR A 123 -3.73 6.71 3.28
C TYR A 123 -3.70 6.94 1.78
N VAL A 124 -3.35 5.90 1.02
CA VAL A 124 -3.48 5.87 -0.44
C VAL A 124 -4.07 4.54 -0.90
N ALA A 125 -4.93 4.58 -1.91
CA ALA A 125 -5.42 3.40 -2.61
C ALA A 125 -5.42 3.63 -4.12
N ILE A 126 -5.30 2.53 -4.86
CA ILE A 126 -5.29 2.51 -6.31
C ILE A 126 -6.57 1.82 -6.76
N ASP A 127 -7.24 2.39 -7.75
CA ASP A 127 -8.43 1.78 -8.34
C ASP A 127 -8.08 0.49 -9.09
N LYS A 128 -9.08 -0.36 -9.37
CA LYS A 128 -8.84 -1.65 -10.05
C LYS A 128 -8.30 -1.51 -11.46
N THR A 129 -8.51 -0.38 -12.13
CA THR A 129 -7.95 -0.13 -13.47
C THR A 129 -6.48 0.28 -13.43
N GLY A 130 -5.97 0.69 -12.26
CA GLY A 130 -4.61 1.19 -12.08
C GLY A 130 -4.39 2.57 -12.69
N LYS A 131 -5.47 3.32 -12.98
CA LYS A 131 -5.42 4.65 -13.60
C LYS A 131 -5.61 5.77 -12.58
N TRP A 132 -6.15 5.45 -11.41
CA TRP A 132 -6.49 6.44 -10.40
C TRP A 132 -5.92 6.05 -9.04
N LEU A 133 -5.35 7.05 -8.37
CA LEU A 133 -4.98 6.99 -6.98
C LEU A 133 -5.88 7.94 -6.18
N VAL A 134 -6.37 7.48 -5.04
CA VAL A 134 -6.99 8.34 -4.03
C VAL A 134 -6.05 8.52 -2.85
N ALA A 135 -5.94 9.74 -2.34
CA ALA A 135 -5.19 10.07 -1.14
C ALA A 135 -6.11 10.69 -0.08
N ALA A 136 -6.09 10.17 1.14
CA ALA A 136 -6.79 10.75 2.28
C ALA A 136 -5.83 11.60 3.12
N ASN A 137 -6.20 12.85 3.36
CA ASN A 137 -5.39 13.87 4.03
C ASN A 137 -5.97 14.16 5.41
N TYR A 138 -5.28 13.67 6.45
CA TYR A 138 -5.80 13.63 7.81
C TYR A 138 -6.03 15.02 8.39
N SER A 139 -4.98 15.85 8.46
CA SER A 139 -5.08 17.14 9.15
C SER A 139 -5.88 18.19 8.40
N SER A 140 -6.04 18.05 7.09
CA SER A 140 -6.91 18.95 6.32
C SER A 140 -8.34 18.45 6.21
N GLY A 141 -8.65 17.21 6.61
CA GLY A 141 -10.00 16.67 6.48
C GLY A 141 -10.47 16.59 5.03
N SER A 142 -9.59 16.20 4.13
CA SER A 142 -9.85 16.21 2.69
C SER A 142 -9.32 14.96 2.01
N PHE A 143 -9.77 14.70 0.80
CA PHE A 143 -9.15 13.68 -0.05
C PHE A 143 -8.96 14.20 -1.48
N ALA A 144 -8.05 13.59 -2.22
CA ALA A 144 -7.77 13.97 -3.60
C ALA A 144 -7.69 12.75 -4.52
N ILE A 145 -8.04 12.95 -5.79
CA ILE A 145 -7.95 11.96 -6.86
C ILE A 145 -6.85 12.38 -7.83
N LEU A 146 -5.86 11.51 -8.00
CA LEU A 146 -4.69 11.72 -8.84
C LEU A 146 -4.67 10.70 -9.98
N PRO A 147 -4.46 11.12 -11.24
CA PRO A 147 -4.22 10.19 -12.34
C PRO A 147 -2.85 9.50 -12.19
N ILE A 148 -2.82 8.20 -12.48
CA ILE A 148 -1.59 7.43 -12.65
C ILE A 148 -1.26 7.37 -14.14
N GLN A 149 -0.09 7.87 -14.50
CA GLN A 149 0.43 7.85 -15.86
C GLN A 149 0.94 6.45 -16.25
N LYS A 150 1.10 6.19 -17.55
CA LYS A 150 1.56 4.87 -18.07
C LYS A 150 2.95 4.46 -17.54
N ASN A 151 3.81 5.42 -17.26
CA ASN A 151 5.14 5.23 -16.67
C ASN A 151 5.10 5.04 -15.14
N GLY A 152 3.92 5.06 -14.53
CA GLY A 152 3.70 4.92 -13.09
C GLY A 152 3.77 6.23 -12.30
N GLU A 153 4.12 7.35 -12.93
CA GLU A 153 4.15 8.65 -12.27
C GLU A 153 2.75 9.16 -11.96
N LEU A 154 2.64 10.04 -10.96
CA LEU A 154 1.39 10.71 -10.63
C LEU A 154 1.30 12.05 -11.37
N ALA A 155 0.14 12.32 -11.97
CA ALA A 155 -0.19 13.65 -12.46
C ALA A 155 -0.84 14.47 -11.34
N PRO A 156 -0.93 15.81 -11.48
CA PRO A 156 -1.66 16.65 -10.53
C PRO A 156 -3.08 16.16 -10.27
N ALA A 157 -3.56 16.38 -9.04
CA ALA A 157 -4.89 15.98 -8.65
C ALA A 157 -5.93 16.62 -9.58
N VAL A 158 -6.82 15.80 -10.14
CA VAL A 158 -7.94 16.27 -10.96
C VAL A 158 -9.09 16.80 -10.11
N GLN A 159 -9.14 16.36 -8.85
CA GLN A 159 -10.12 16.80 -7.88
C GLN A 159 -9.56 16.69 -6.46
N THR A 160 -9.87 17.69 -5.63
CA THR A 160 -9.69 17.64 -4.19
C THR A 160 -11.02 18.00 -3.55
N ILE A 161 -11.50 17.15 -2.63
CA ILE A 161 -12.78 17.33 -1.96
C ILE A 161 -12.50 17.59 -0.48
N GLN A 162 -12.98 18.73 -0.01
CA GLN A 162 -12.92 19.14 1.38
C GLN A 162 -14.17 18.64 2.09
N HIS A 163 -13.99 17.89 3.18
CA HIS A 163 -15.11 17.60 4.08
C HIS A 163 -15.34 18.77 5.04
N ALA A 164 -16.49 18.77 5.69
CA ALA A 164 -16.85 19.70 6.74
C ALA A 164 -17.69 18.96 7.78
N GLY A 165 -17.60 19.38 9.04
CA GLY A 165 -18.25 18.69 10.14
C GLY A 165 -17.41 18.78 11.41
N LYS A 166 -17.95 18.17 12.47
CA LYS A 166 -17.27 17.88 13.73
C LYS A 166 -18.05 16.77 14.43
N GLY A 167 -17.37 16.01 15.27
CA GLY A 167 -17.95 14.89 16.02
C GLY A 167 -18.23 15.22 17.48
N ALA A 168 -18.68 14.21 18.22
CA ALA A 168 -18.99 14.34 19.64
C ALA A 168 -17.74 14.43 20.54
N ILE A 169 -16.61 13.89 20.09
CA ILE A 169 -15.36 13.86 20.85
C ILE A 169 -14.50 15.07 20.46
N ALA A 170 -14.73 16.21 21.11
CA ALA A 170 -14.07 17.48 20.78
C ALA A 170 -12.53 17.43 20.72
N SER A 171 -11.88 16.55 21.48
CA SER A 171 -10.40 16.42 21.46
C SER A 171 -9.85 15.68 20.23
N ARG A 172 -10.71 15.01 19.46
CA ARG A 172 -10.32 14.15 18.32
C ARG A 172 -11.11 14.42 17.04
N GLN A 173 -12.19 15.19 17.16
CA GLN A 173 -13.21 15.42 16.13
C GLN A 173 -13.62 16.89 16.13
N ASP A 174 -12.67 17.80 16.34
CA ASP A 174 -12.88 19.26 16.30
C ASP A 174 -13.12 19.77 14.87
N GLY A 175 -12.78 18.96 13.88
CA GLY A 175 -13.12 19.11 12.49
C GLY A 175 -12.85 17.82 11.70
N PRO A 176 -12.97 17.88 10.37
CA PRO A 176 -12.85 16.72 9.52
C PRO A 176 -11.43 16.14 9.53
N HIS A 177 -11.36 14.81 9.51
CA HIS A 177 -10.14 14.01 9.52
C HIS A 177 -10.30 12.78 8.61
N ALA A 178 -10.17 12.97 7.30
CA ALA A 178 -10.19 11.87 6.33
C ALA A 178 -9.00 10.92 6.58
N HIS A 179 -9.28 9.67 6.96
CA HIS A 179 -8.26 8.73 7.41
C HIS A 179 -8.13 7.48 6.53
N SER A 180 -9.16 7.12 5.76
CA SER A 180 -9.04 6.07 4.75
C SER A 180 -9.92 6.36 3.55
N ALA A 181 -9.51 5.86 2.39
CA ALA A 181 -10.27 5.98 1.16
C ALA A 181 -10.06 4.74 0.30
N PHE A 182 -11.13 4.07 -0.10
CA PHE A 182 -11.04 2.83 -0.87
C PHE A 182 -12.18 2.66 -1.87
N PHE A 183 -11.84 2.06 -3.00
CA PHE A 183 -12.80 1.73 -4.04
C PHE A 183 -13.57 0.46 -3.65
N SER A 184 -14.87 0.51 -3.86
CA SER A 184 -15.78 -0.65 -3.83
C SER A 184 -15.29 -1.81 -4.70
N ALA A 185 -15.78 -3.02 -4.40
CA ALA A 185 -15.39 -4.22 -5.12
C ALA A 185 -15.75 -4.19 -6.62
N ASP A 186 -16.78 -3.47 -7.05
CA ASP A 186 -17.12 -3.29 -8.46
C ASP A 186 -16.41 -2.08 -9.11
N ASN A 187 -15.59 -1.36 -8.35
CA ASN A 187 -14.84 -0.16 -8.76
C ASN A 187 -15.72 1.02 -9.19
N LYS A 188 -16.98 1.07 -8.75
CA LYS A 188 -17.94 2.14 -9.14
C LYS A 188 -18.16 3.20 -8.07
N THR A 189 -17.92 2.83 -6.81
CA THR A 189 -18.06 3.71 -5.64
C THR A 189 -16.71 3.89 -4.95
N LEU A 190 -16.41 5.11 -4.54
CA LEU A 190 -15.31 5.44 -3.63
C LEU A 190 -15.89 5.73 -2.24
N TYR A 191 -15.42 5.01 -1.23
CA TYR A 191 -15.73 5.29 0.17
C TYR A 191 -14.59 6.06 0.80
N VAL A 192 -14.90 7.11 1.55
CA VAL A 192 -13.92 7.90 2.31
C VAL A 192 -14.41 7.97 3.75
N GLN A 193 -13.58 7.49 4.68
CA GLN A 193 -13.89 7.55 6.10
C GLN A 193 -13.33 8.84 6.68
N ASP A 194 -14.23 9.64 7.23
CA ASP A 194 -13.91 10.81 8.04
C ASP A 194 -14.04 10.47 9.52
N LEU A 195 -13.00 10.72 10.30
CA LEU A 195 -13.00 10.45 11.73
C LEU A 195 -13.56 11.58 12.58
N GLY A 196 -13.96 12.74 12.03
CA GLY A 196 -14.35 13.90 12.86
C GLY A 196 -15.42 14.82 12.32
#